data_AF-A0A358PD34-F1
#
_entry.id   AF-A0A358PD34-F1
#
_cell.length_a   1.000
_cell.length_b   1.000
_cell.length_c   1.000
_cell.angle_alpha   90.00
_cell.angle_beta   90.00
_cell.angle_gamma   90.00
#
_symmetry.space_group_name_H-M   'P 1'
#
loop_
_entity.id
_entity.type
_entity.pdbx_description
1 polymer ?
#
loop_
_entity_poly.entity_id
_entity_poly.type
_entity_poly.pdbx_seq_one_letter_code
_entity_poly.pdbx_strand_id
1 'polypeptide(L)'
;AILSVVVLIGHQALPPMDRDESRFAQASKQMQQTGDYVTVRFQDELRAKKPAGIYWLQSSFARILGPDAIASYRFVNLLALLGAVFALYHIGLQLYDPRSALAAAALFASGVLVLGE
;
A
#
# COMPACT_ATOMS: atom_id res chain seq x y z
N ALA A 1 -2.20 13.27 11.94
CA ALA A 1 -3.53 13.83 11.63
C ALA A 1 -3.51 14.60 10.32
N ILE A 2 -2.93 15.82 10.25
CA ILE A 2 -2.90 16.61 9.00
C ILE A 2 -2.18 15.88 7.87
N LEU A 3 -0.98 15.34 8.12
CA LEU A 3 -0.23 14.59 7.11
C LEU A 3 -0.98 13.33 6.65
N SER A 4 -1.66 12.65 7.56
CA SER A 4 -2.48 11.47 7.26
C SER A 4 -3.68 11.81 6.37
N VAL A 5 -4.27 13.00 6.52
CA VAL A 5 -5.32 13.52 5.63
C VAL A 5 -4.75 13.90 4.27
N VAL A 6 -3.55 14.49 4.23
CA VAL A 6 -2.85 14.79 2.97
C VAL A 6 -2.55 13.51 2.18
N VAL A 7 -2.12 12.44 2.85
CA VAL A 7 -1.90 11.11 2.24
C VAL A 7 -3.19 10.58 1.62
N LEU A 8 -4.32 10.64 2.33
CA LEU A 8 -5.60 10.17 1.78
C LEU A 8 -6.05 10.96 0.54
N ILE A 9 -5.78 12.27 0.50
CA ILE A 9 -6.08 13.11 -0.67
C ILE A 9 -5.13 12.78 -1.83
N GLY A 10 -3.82 12.72 -1.56
CA GLY A 10 -2.80 12.41 -2.56
C GLY A 10 -3.00 11.02 -3.18
N HIS A 11 -3.30 10.03 -2.35
CA HIS A 11 -3.58 8.65 -2.73
C HIS A 11 -4.70 8.54 -3.78
N GLN A 12 -5.71 9.41 -3.72
CA GLN A 12 -6.86 9.41 -4.64
C GLN A 12 -6.66 10.33 -5.86
N ALA A 13 -6.03 11.49 -5.66
CA ALA A 13 -6.00 12.57 -6.64
C ALA A 13 -4.75 12.57 -7.54
N LEU A 14 -3.63 12.01 -7.07
CA LEU A 14 -2.36 12.11 -7.80
C LEU A 14 -2.13 10.89 -8.69
N PRO A 15 -1.65 11.08 -9.93
CA PRO A 15 -1.16 9.98 -10.75
C PRO A 15 0.08 9.32 -10.09
N PRO A 16 0.43 8.09 -10.47
CA PRO A 16 1.64 7.46 -9.97
C PRO A 16 2.87 8.29 -10.33
N MET A 17 3.58 8.75 -9.31
CA MET A 17 4.78 9.60 -9.46
C MET A 17 6.05 8.75 -9.48
N ASP A 18 6.01 7.57 -8.86
CA ASP A 18 7.12 6.64 -8.86
C ASP A 18 7.01 5.64 -10.03
N ARG A 19 8.17 5.37 -10.63
CA ARG A 19 8.32 4.37 -11.68
C ARG A 19 7.99 2.99 -11.16
N ASP A 20 8.39 2.66 -9.93
CA ASP A 20 8.16 1.33 -9.39
C ASP A 20 6.67 1.13 -9.05
N GLU A 21 6.00 2.14 -8.51
CA GLU A 21 4.54 2.14 -8.33
C GLU A 21 3.79 1.79 -9.63
N SER A 22 4.13 2.51 -10.72
CA SER A 22 3.53 2.26 -12.04
C SER A 22 3.75 0.82 -12.52
N ARG A 23 4.93 0.24 -12.25
CA ARG A 23 5.26 -1.14 -12.62
C ARG A 23 4.51 -2.17 -11.79
N PHE A 24 4.34 -1.92 -10.49
CA PHE A 24 3.54 -2.79 -9.61
C PHE A 24 2.08 -2.79 -10.03
N ALA A 25 1.49 -1.60 -10.22
CA ALA A 25 0.10 -1.47 -10.66
C ALA A 25 -0.14 -2.13 -12.02
N GLN A 26 0.75 -1.90 -13.01
CA GLN A 26 0.61 -2.49 -14.33
C GLN A 26 0.73 -4.01 -14.32
N ALA A 27 1.72 -4.56 -13.60
CA ALA A 27 1.89 -6.01 -13.49
C ALA A 27 0.70 -6.68 -12.79
N SER A 28 0.18 -6.06 -11.73
CA SER A 28 -1.03 -6.51 -11.03
C SER A 28 -2.27 -6.45 -11.94
N LYS A 29 -2.38 -5.40 -12.77
CA LYS A 29 -3.45 -5.29 -13.77
C LYS A 29 -3.35 -6.39 -14.83
N GLN A 30 -2.15 -6.65 -15.36
CA GLN A 30 -1.94 -7.71 -16.34
C GLN A 30 -2.24 -9.09 -15.76
N MET A 31 -1.81 -9.36 -14.54
CA MET A 31 -2.09 -10.60 -13.82
C MET A 31 -3.60 -10.89 -13.74
N GLN A 32 -4.40 -9.85 -13.46
CA GLN A 32 -5.86 -9.96 -13.46
C GLN A 32 -6.44 -10.16 -14.87
N GLN A 33 -5.89 -9.48 -15.88
CA GLN A 33 -6.36 -9.57 -17.27
C GLN A 33 -6.02 -10.91 -17.94
N THR A 34 -4.85 -11.48 -17.66
CA THR A 34 -4.40 -12.77 -18.22
C THR A 34 -4.89 -13.96 -17.41
N GLY A 35 -5.19 -13.77 -16.13
CA GLY A 35 -5.50 -14.85 -15.19
C GLY A 35 -4.27 -15.67 -14.75
N ASP A 36 -3.07 -15.29 -15.19
CA ASP A 36 -1.82 -15.93 -14.77
C ASP A 36 -1.30 -15.28 -13.50
N TYR A 37 -1.70 -15.82 -12.34
CA TYR A 37 -1.27 -15.37 -11.02
C TYR A 37 0.09 -15.94 -10.59
N VAL A 38 0.72 -16.79 -11.39
CA VAL A 38 2.01 -17.41 -11.05
C VAL A 38 3.14 -16.62 -11.69
N THR A 39 2.99 -16.28 -12.98
CA THR A 39 4.03 -15.60 -13.75
C THR A 39 3.83 -14.08 -13.71
N VAL A 40 4.58 -13.39 -12.85
CA VAL A 40 4.55 -11.93 -12.81
C VAL A 40 5.23 -11.36 -14.07
N ARG A 41 4.47 -10.69 -14.93
CA ARG A 41 4.97 -9.99 -16.12
C ARG A 41 4.78 -8.48 -15.98
N PHE A 42 5.66 -7.73 -16.62
CA PHE A 42 5.48 -6.31 -16.88
C PHE A 42 5.59 -6.11 -18.40
N GLN A 43 4.46 -5.81 -19.03
CA GLN A 43 4.32 -5.82 -20.48
C GLN A 43 4.76 -7.16 -21.05
N ASP A 44 5.81 -7.18 -21.87
CA ASP A 44 6.34 -8.39 -22.48
C ASP A 44 7.44 -9.07 -21.66
N GLU A 45 7.96 -8.39 -20.65
CA GLU A 45 9.08 -8.86 -19.84
C GLU A 45 8.64 -9.64 -18.60
N LEU A 46 9.39 -10.69 -18.28
CA LEU A 46 9.22 -11.42 -17.01
C LEU A 46 9.77 -10.57 -15.85
N ARG A 47 8.95 -10.36 -14.82
CA ARG A 47 9.33 -9.61 -13.61
C ARG A 47 9.47 -10.53 -12.39
N ALA A 48 10.36 -11.52 -12.49
CA ALA A 48 10.69 -12.42 -11.37
C ALA A 48 11.66 -11.81 -10.32
N LYS A 49 11.55 -10.49 -10.07
CA LYS A 49 12.43 -9.76 -9.13
C LYS A 49 11.86 -9.64 -7.72
N LYS A 50 10.55 -9.84 -7.56
CA LYS A 50 9.81 -9.69 -6.31
C LYS A 50 8.85 -10.87 -6.14
N PRO A 51 8.57 -11.32 -4.91
CA PRO A 51 7.60 -12.38 -4.67
C PRO A 51 6.19 -11.97 -5.12
N ALA A 52 5.39 -12.94 -5.55
CA ALA A 52 4.07 -12.73 -6.14
C ALA A 52 3.01 -12.19 -5.15
N GLY A 53 3.23 -12.34 -3.84
CA GLY A 53 2.23 -12.05 -2.81
C GLY A 53 1.67 -10.63 -2.84
N ILE A 54 2.50 -9.61 -3.13
CA ILE A 54 2.01 -8.22 -3.23
C ILE A 54 1.08 -8.04 -4.43
N TYR A 55 1.40 -8.67 -5.56
CA TYR A 55 0.59 -8.61 -6.77
C TYR A 55 -0.75 -9.33 -6.59
N TRP A 56 -0.79 -10.41 -5.82
CA TRP A 56 -2.04 -11.08 -5.44
C TRP A 56 -2.95 -10.16 -4.63
N LEU A 57 -2.41 -9.47 -3.63
CA LEU A 57 -3.19 -8.51 -2.83
C LEU A 57 -3.69 -7.38 -3.72
N GLN A 58 -2.80 -6.75 -4.48
CA GLN A 58 -3.15 -5.62 -5.35
C GLN A 58 -4.19 -5.98 -6.40
N SER A 59 -4.03 -7.11 -7.10
CA SER A 59 -5.01 -7.60 -8.09
C SER A 59 -6.36 -7.95 -7.44
N SER A 60 -6.35 -8.49 -6.21
CA SER A 60 -7.59 -8.80 -5.47
C SER A 60 -8.37 -7.54 -5.10
N PHE A 61 -7.69 -6.52 -4.56
CA PHE A 61 -8.34 -5.25 -4.24
C PHE A 61 -8.77 -4.48 -5.49
N ALA A 62 -7.96 -4.47 -6.54
CA ALA A 62 -8.32 -3.90 -7.84
C ALA A 62 -9.58 -4.55 -8.44
N ARG A 63 -9.76 -5.86 -8.25
CA ARG A 63 -10.99 -6.56 -8.65
C ARG A 63 -12.23 -6.10 -7.91
N ILE A 64 -12.11 -5.71 -6.64
CA ILE A 64 -13.24 -5.28 -5.79
C ILE A 64 -13.54 -3.79 -5.97
N LEU A 65 -12.50 -2.96 -6.00
CA LEU A 65 -12.61 -1.49 -6.00
C LEU A 65 -12.66 -0.87 -7.40
N GLY A 66 -12.29 -1.63 -8.43
CA GLY A 66 -12.24 -1.17 -9.82
C GLY A 66 -10.80 -1.14 -10.34
N PRO A 67 -10.48 -1.83 -11.45
CA PRO A 67 -9.10 -2.02 -11.92
C PRO A 67 -8.51 -0.82 -12.66
N ASP A 68 -9.30 0.20 -12.95
CA ASP A 68 -8.87 1.37 -13.72
C ASP A 68 -8.35 2.52 -12.85
N ALA A 69 -8.71 2.54 -11.56
CA ALA A 69 -8.22 3.53 -10.61
C ALA A 69 -6.90 3.08 -9.98
N ILE A 70 -5.86 3.93 -10.04
CA ILE A 70 -4.58 3.67 -9.36
C ILE A 70 -4.76 3.49 -7.85
N ALA A 71 -5.72 4.22 -7.26
CA ALA A 71 -6.06 4.15 -5.85
C ALA A 71 -6.42 2.73 -5.39
N SER A 72 -7.00 1.89 -6.27
CA SER A 72 -7.35 0.51 -5.94
C SER A 72 -6.12 -0.36 -5.66
N TYR A 73 -5.00 -0.08 -6.33
CA TYR A 73 -3.73 -0.79 -6.12
C TYR A 73 -2.96 -0.26 -4.91
N ARG A 74 -3.08 1.05 -4.63
CA ARG A 74 -2.51 1.70 -3.44
C ARG A 74 -3.23 1.31 -2.15
N PHE A 75 -4.48 0.87 -2.24
CA PHE A 75 -5.27 0.47 -1.07
C PHE A 75 -4.58 -0.59 -0.20
N VAL A 76 -3.77 -1.47 -0.80
CA VAL A 76 -2.97 -2.46 -0.06
C VAL A 76 -1.98 -1.79 0.89
N ASN A 77 -1.31 -0.74 0.42
CA ASN A 77 -0.36 0.02 1.20
C ASN A 77 -1.06 0.78 2.33
N LEU A 78 -2.22 1.39 2.06
CA LEU A 78 -3.02 2.05 3.08
C LEU A 78 -3.40 1.08 4.22
N LEU A 79 -3.82 -0.15 3.88
CA LEU A 79 -4.11 -1.19 4.88
C LEU A 79 -2.86 -1.61 5.66
N ALA A 80 -1.71 -1.75 4.99
CA ALA A 80 -0.46 -2.07 5.65
C ALA A 80 -0.03 -0.98 6.64
N LEU A 81 -0.18 0.30 6.26
CA LEU A 81 0.09 1.45 7.14
C LEU A 81 -0.83 1.44 8.37
N LEU A 82 -2.14 1.26 8.17
CA LEU A 82 -3.10 1.17 9.29
C LEU A 82 -2.77 0.00 10.22
N GLY A 83 -2.43 -1.15 9.65
CA GLY A 83 -1.98 -2.33 10.40
C GLY A 83 -0.71 -2.05 11.21
N ALA A 84 0.27 -1.34 10.63
CA ALA A 84 1.50 -0.96 11.31
C ALA A 84 1.25 0.01 12.47
N VAL A 85 0.39 1.02 12.28
CA VAL A 85 0.00 1.97 13.35
C VAL A 85 -0.68 1.23 14.49
N PHE A 86 -1.62 0.33 14.17
CA PHE A 86 -2.33 -0.49 15.15
C PHE A 86 -1.39 -1.43 15.91
N ALA A 87 -0.51 -2.13 15.20
CA ALA A 87 0.48 -3.02 15.79
C ALA A 87 1.45 -2.26 16.70
N LEU A 88 1.92 -1.08 16.27
CA LEU A 88 2.81 -0.24 17.07
C LEU A 88 2.13 0.22 18.37
N TYR A 89 0.86 0.62 18.28
CA TYR A 89 0.07 0.96 19.48
C TYR A 89 -0.07 -0.24 20.42
N HIS A 90 -0.42 -1.42 19.88
CA HIS A 90 -0.60 -2.63 20.69
C HIS A 90 0.68 -3.11 21.37
N ILE A 91 1.80 -3.12 20.64
CA ILE A 91 3.12 -3.43 21.21
C ILE A 91 3.48 -2.38 22.25
N GLY A 92 3.21 -1.09 21.97
CA GLY A 92 3.41 0.00 22.91
C GLY A 92 2.66 -0.20 24.22
N LEU A 93 1.39 -0.65 24.17
CA LEU A 93 0.60 -0.96 25.37
C LEU A 93 1.13 -2.14 26.20
N GLN A 94 1.88 -3.06 25.58
CA GLN A 94 2.49 -4.19 26.28
C GLN A 94 3.80 -3.79 26.98
N LEU A 95 4.46 -2.72 26.53
CA LEU A 95 5.80 -2.32 26.98
C LEU A 95 5.82 -1.03 27.80
N TYR A 96 4.84 -0.14 27.60
CA TYR A 96 4.83 1.21 28.15
C TYR A 96 3.42 1.62 28.62
N ASP A 97 3.32 2.81 29.22
CA ASP A 97 2.03 3.39 29.59
C ASP A 97 1.19 3.78 28.35
N PRO A 98 -0.15 3.85 28.49
CA PRO A 98 -1.03 4.13 27.35
C PRO A 98 -0.79 5.46 26.63
N ARG A 99 -0.29 6.48 27.34
CA ARG A 99 -0.02 7.79 26.74
C ARG A 99 1.21 7.72 25.85
N SER A 100 2.28 7.06 26.31
CA SER A 100 3.48 6.82 25.52
C SER A 100 3.19 5.96 24.29
N ALA A 101 2.40 4.89 24.44
CA ALA A 101 2.00 4.04 23.32
C ALA A 101 1.22 4.82 22.24
N LEU A 102 0.27 5.66 22.66
CA LEU A 102 -0.50 6.51 21.76
C LEU A 102 0.40 7.56 21.07
N ALA A 103 1.29 8.20 21.82
CA ALA A 103 2.21 9.19 21.28
C ALA A 103 3.14 8.57 20.22
N ALA A 104 3.69 7.38 20.46
CA ALA A 104 4.54 6.68 19.51
C ALA A 104 3.79 6.33 18.22
N ALA A 105 2.58 5.78 18.31
CA ALA A 105 1.74 5.47 17.16
C ALA A 105 1.34 6.73 16.37
N ALA A 106 0.99 7.81 17.06
CA ALA A 106 0.64 9.09 16.44
C ALA A 106 1.84 9.73 15.72
N LEU A 107 3.03 9.69 16.34
CA LEU A 107 4.27 10.18 15.75
C LEU A 107 4.60 9.40 14.47
N PHE A 108 4.57 8.07 14.52
CA PHE A 108 4.78 7.20 13.36
C PHE A 108 3.80 7.52 12.22
N ALA A 109 2.50 7.61 12.51
CA ALA A 109 1.45 7.95 11.53
C ALA A 109 1.57 9.38 10.96
N SER A 110 2.37 10.24 11.58
CA SER A 110 2.64 11.61 11.15
C SER A 110 4.05 11.80 10.59
N GLY A 111 4.84 10.73 10.44
CA GLY A 111 6.17 10.82 9.87
C GLY A 111 6.13 11.23 8.39
N VAL A 112 7.10 12.04 7.96
CA VAL A 112 7.24 12.46 6.54
C VAL A 112 7.34 11.27 5.59
N LEU A 113 7.90 10.15 6.04
CA LEU A 113 7.99 8.92 5.26
C LEU A 113 6.61 8.37 4.83
N VAL A 114 5.56 8.65 5.60
CA VAL A 114 4.19 8.22 5.29
C VAL A 114 3.62 8.97 4.08
N LEU A 115 4.21 10.10 3.67
CA LEU A 115 3.82 10.81 2.45
C LEU A 115 4.20 10.08 1.16
N GLY A 116 5.08 9.07 1.24
CA GLY A 116 5.45 8.23 0.10
C GLY A 116 4.42 7.15 -0.25
N GLU A 117 3.35 7.03 0.53
CA GLU A 117 2.20 6.14 0.29
C GLU A 117 1.09 6.78 -0.56
#